data_AF-A0A1H4NF80-F1
#
_entry.id   AF-A0A1H4NF80-F1
#
_cell.length_a   1.000
_cell.length_b   1.000
_cell.length_c   1.000
_cell.angle_alpha   90.00
_cell.angle_beta   90.00
_cell.angle_gamma   90.00
#
_symmetry.space_group_name_H-M   'P 1'
#
loop_
_entity.id
_entity.type
_entity.pdbx_description
1 polymer ?
#
loop_
_entity_poly.entity_id
_entity_poly.type
_entity_poly.pdbx_seq_one_letter_code
_entity_poly.pdbx_strand_id
1 'polypeptide(L)'
;MTTLSERLDHESAAPPPGHLRGRTVPVWLAIAAASIPMFMATLDNLVMTSALPVIQRDLNASVGQLQWFLNAYTLAFATLMLTLSALGDRLGRRRVFLWGIVLFALASIASALSTTSEMLIAARAVQGVGAAAIMPLSLTLLAGAVPLAKRALAIGIWGGVSGLGIALGPVIGGAVVDGVSWQAVFWINVPVAAVAIPLALYALGESKGKRQSLDPLGVVLAGAAVFLGVWGIVHGNDDGWTSATVLGALVAAVVLLAAFVVRELRTPFPVMPLRLFRSRQFSLANVIGLTFTLGMMGAVFLLSQYLQIVMGYSPFEAGLRTLPWTAAPMVVAPIAGLLAPRLGVRTLLVTGLVLQGLSLLWMASLIVPGATYGSMVPAFVMAGAGMGLTFAPNATAVLADMPEADHGTASSTNATLREIGVALGIALLTAVFLGAGGSLTPTGYIDALAPALYVGAGSVAVAVVAAALMPGRSKAVLASM
;
A
#
# COMPACT_ATOMS: atom_id res chain seq x y z
N MET A 1 30.91 22.73 71.98
CA MET A 1 29.95 21.67 71.60
C MET A 1 29.14 22.17 70.42
N THR A 2 29.70 22.05 69.23
CA THR A 2 29.08 22.38 67.94
C THR A 2 28.45 21.08 67.42
N THR A 3 27.13 21.04 67.39
CA THR A 3 26.33 19.85 67.11
C THR A 3 26.36 19.51 65.62
N LEU A 4 27.16 18.50 65.26
CA LEU A 4 26.88 17.28 64.47
C LEU A 4 25.68 17.20 63.47
N SER A 5 25.07 18.30 63.04
CA SER A 5 23.90 18.35 62.15
C SER A 5 24.21 18.84 60.73
N GLU A 6 25.44 19.29 60.47
CA GLU A 6 25.85 19.84 59.16
C GLU A 6 26.57 18.83 58.25
N ARG A 7 26.57 17.54 58.60
CA ARG A 7 27.33 16.49 57.87
C ARG A 7 26.50 15.35 57.30
N LEU A 8 25.19 15.52 57.10
CA LEU A 8 24.34 14.48 56.49
C LEU A 8 23.60 14.87 55.21
N ASP A 9 23.78 16.08 54.67
CA ASP A 9 23.15 16.48 53.39
C ASP A 9 24.01 16.13 52.15
N HIS A 10 24.84 15.08 52.26
CA HIS A 10 25.59 14.50 51.13
C HIS A 10 25.19 13.05 50.85
N GLU A 11 23.91 12.71 51.02
CA GLU A 11 23.33 11.52 50.39
C GLU A 11 22.99 11.78 48.92
N SER A 12 23.96 11.47 48.07
CA SER A 12 23.78 10.81 46.77
C SER A 12 22.63 11.34 45.90
N ALA A 13 22.86 12.49 45.26
CA ALA A 13 22.19 12.79 44.01
C ALA A 13 22.56 11.69 43.01
N ALA A 14 21.61 10.78 42.74
CA ALA A 14 21.76 9.78 41.69
C ALA A 14 22.21 10.49 40.40
N PRO A 15 23.27 10.02 39.73
CA PRO A 15 23.71 10.65 38.49
C PRO A 15 22.51 10.69 37.52
N PRO A 16 22.30 11.80 36.79
CA PRO A 16 21.26 11.87 35.78
C PRO A 16 21.39 10.64 34.87
N PRO A 17 20.28 9.98 34.47
CA PRO A 17 20.35 8.77 33.68
C PRO A 17 21.26 9.03 32.50
N GLY A 18 22.42 8.37 32.53
CA GLY A 18 23.48 8.54 31.56
C GLY A 18 22.84 8.41 30.20
N HIS A 19 22.82 9.50 29.44
CA HIS A 19 22.58 9.42 28.02
C HIS A 19 23.72 8.56 27.49
N LEU A 20 23.48 7.25 27.39
CA LEU A 20 24.29 6.35 26.60
C LEU A 20 24.49 7.11 25.30
N ARG A 21 25.73 7.54 25.04
CA ARG A 21 26.12 8.21 23.80
C ARG A 21 25.82 7.21 22.69
N GLY A 22 24.58 7.18 22.24
CA GLY A 22 24.17 6.39 21.09
C GLY A 22 25.06 6.83 19.96
N ARG A 23 25.69 5.86 19.29
CA ARG A 23 26.45 6.11 18.05
C ARG A 23 25.64 7.08 17.20
N THR A 24 26.19 8.27 16.97
CA THR A 24 25.54 9.28 16.13
C THR A 24 25.66 8.81 14.69
N VAL A 25 24.70 8.00 14.27
CA VAL A 25 24.60 7.54 12.89
C VAL A 25 24.31 8.75 12.00
N PRO A 26 25.02 8.92 10.87
CA PRO A 26 24.70 9.97 9.91
C PRO A 26 23.25 9.85 9.44
N VAL A 27 22.52 10.97 9.38
CA VAL A 27 21.09 10.99 9.03
C VAL A 27 20.82 10.36 7.66
N TRP A 28 21.70 10.58 6.68
CA TRP A 28 21.56 9.98 5.35
C TRP A 28 21.63 8.44 5.39
N LEU A 29 22.42 7.88 6.32
CA LEU A 29 22.58 6.44 6.46
C LEU A 29 21.32 5.82 7.10
N ALA A 30 20.72 6.50 8.08
CA ALA A 30 19.43 6.09 8.65
C ALA A 30 18.30 6.15 7.61
N ILE A 31 18.28 7.20 6.76
CA ILE A 31 17.34 7.31 5.64
C ILE A 31 17.54 6.15 4.67
N ALA A 32 18.77 5.87 4.23
CA ALA A 32 19.05 4.77 3.31
C ALA A 32 18.66 3.40 3.91
N ALA A 33 18.99 3.17 5.18
CA ALA A 33 18.68 1.93 5.89
C ALA A 33 17.18 1.63 5.98
N ALA A 34 16.36 2.65 6.17
CA ALA A 34 14.91 2.52 6.19
C ALA A 34 14.30 2.49 4.78
N SER A 35 14.83 3.29 3.85
CA SER A 35 14.21 3.52 2.54
C SER A 35 14.52 2.42 1.52
N ILE A 36 15.70 1.79 1.57
CA ILE A 36 16.08 0.75 0.58
C ILE A 36 15.16 -0.49 0.66
N PRO A 37 14.92 -1.11 1.84
CA PRO A 37 13.95 -2.20 1.95
C PRO A 37 12.54 -1.82 1.53
N MET A 38 12.14 -0.59 1.86
CA MET A 38 10.82 -0.07 1.55
C MET A 38 10.63 0.14 0.04
N PHE A 39 11.65 0.70 -0.62
CA PHE A 39 11.73 0.80 -2.08
C PHE A 39 11.68 -0.57 -2.74
N MET A 40 12.48 -1.53 -2.27
CA MET A 40 12.48 -2.92 -2.74
C MET A 40 11.06 -3.52 -2.71
N ALA A 41 10.37 -3.43 -1.57
CA ALA A 41 9.01 -3.98 -1.42
C ALA A 41 7.98 -3.26 -2.31
N THR A 42 8.08 -1.94 -2.46
CA THR A 42 7.17 -1.15 -3.31
C THR A 42 7.40 -1.42 -4.79
N LEU A 43 8.66 -1.52 -5.19
CA LEU A 43 9.09 -1.78 -6.56
C LEU A 43 8.60 -3.16 -7.02
N ASP A 44 8.84 -4.19 -6.23
CA ASP A 44 8.46 -5.58 -6.52
C ASP A 44 6.98 -5.74 -6.88
N ASN A 45 6.08 -5.09 -6.12
CA ASN A 45 4.64 -5.21 -6.37
C ASN A 45 4.22 -4.58 -7.72
N LEU A 46 4.86 -3.49 -8.12
CA LEU A 46 4.49 -2.79 -9.36
C LEU A 46 5.20 -3.34 -10.59
N VAL A 47 6.46 -3.76 -10.44
CA VAL A 47 7.21 -4.47 -11.47
C VAL A 47 6.44 -5.71 -11.96
N MET A 48 5.76 -6.42 -11.05
CA MET A 48 4.92 -7.57 -11.39
C MET A 48 3.88 -7.24 -12.45
N THR A 49 3.23 -6.06 -12.37
CA THR A 49 2.15 -5.69 -13.29
C THR A 49 2.62 -5.59 -14.75
N SER A 50 3.90 -5.28 -14.99
CA SER A 50 4.51 -5.29 -16.32
C SER A 50 4.88 -6.71 -16.77
N ALA A 51 5.20 -7.61 -15.84
CA ALA A 51 5.62 -8.98 -16.12
C ALA A 51 4.45 -9.93 -16.41
N LEU A 52 3.23 -9.60 -15.96
CA LEU A 52 2.07 -10.51 -16.02
C LEU A 52 1.81 -11.12 -17.40
N PRO A 53 1.80 -10.37 -18.52
CA PRO A 53 1.56 -10.97 -19.84
C PRO A 53 2.68 -11.92 -20.29
N VAL A 54 3.90 -11.76 -19.79
CA VAL A 54 5.02 -12.67 -20.08
C VAL A 54 4.91 -13.93 -19.22
N ILE A 55 4.64 -13.77 -17.92
CA ILE A 55 4.39 -14.88 -16.98
C ILE A 55 3.20 -15.73 -17.46
N GLN A 56 2.14 -15.08 -17.97
CA GLN A 56 0.97 -15.73 -18.53
C GLN A 56 1.33 -16.73 -19.63
N ARG A 57 2.20 -16.33 -20.55
CA ARG A 57 2.64 -17.18 -21.66
C ARG A 57 3.61 -18.27 -21.22
N ASP A 58 4.52 -17.95 -20.30
CA ASP A 58 5.55 -18.88 -19.82
C ASP A 58 4.97 -19.99 -18.93
N LEU A 59 4.03 -19.65 -18.03
CA LEU A 59 3.39 -20.59 -17.12
C LEU A 59 2.03 -21.11 -17.60
N ASN A 60 1.57 -20.70 -18.78
CA ASN A 60 0.21 -20.94 -19.28
C ASN A 60 -0.87 -20.55 -18.25
N ALA A 61 -0.68 -19.40 -17.59
CA ALA A 61 -1.51 -19.01 -16.47
C ALA A 61 -2.91 -18.53 -16.92
N SER A 62 -3.93 -18.86 -16.12
CA SER A 62 -5.29 -18.33 -16.29
C SER A 62 -5.39 -16.88 -15.80
N VAL A 63 -6.45 -16.17 -16.22
CA VAL A 63 -6.73 -14.81 -15.72
C VAL A 63 -6.92 -14.80 -14.20
N GLY A 64 -7.53 -15.85 -13.63
CA GLY A 64 -7.61 -16.05 -12.18
C GLY A 64 -6.24 -16.16 -11.51
N GLN A 65 -5.32 -16.94 -12.08
CA GLN A 65 -3.95 -17.07 -11.56
C GLN A 65 -3.17 -15.75 -11.64
N LEU A 66 -3.32 -14.98 -12.72
CA LEU A 66 -2.71 -13.64 -12.83
C LEU A 66 -3.17 -12.69 -11.72
N GLN A 67 -4.46 -12.74 -11.37
CA GLN A 67 -4.99 -11.97 -10.24
C GLN A 67 -4.36 -12.44 -8.93
N TRP A 68 -4.20 -13.76 -8.73
CA TRP A 68 -3.60 -14.31 -7.53
C TRP A 68 -2.10 -13.99 -7.36
N PHE A 69 -1.34 -13.79 -8.45
CA PHE A 69 0.06 -13.34 -8.35
C PHE A 69 0.22 -11.99 -7.63
N LEU A 70 -0.78 -11.10 -7.74
CA LEU A 70 -0.85 -9.84 -7.01
C LEU A 70 -1.64 -9.97 -5.71
N ASN A 71 -2.84 -10.56 -5.76
CA ASN A 71 -3.74 -10.63 -4.62
C ASN A 71 -3.16 -11.46 -3.47
N ALA A 72 -2.43 -12.55 -3.73
CA ALA A 72 -1.83 -13.34 -2.65
C ALA A 72 -0.83 -12.51 -1.83
N TYR A 73 -0.01 -11.71 -2.50
CA TYR A 73 0.90 -10.77 -1.84
C TYR A 73 0.13 -9.70 -1.06
N THR A 74 -0.82 -9.02 -1.72
CA THR A 74 -1.56 -7.90 -1.11
C THR A 74 -2.43 -8.34 0.05
N LEU A 75 -3.06 -9.52 -0.01
CA LEU A 75 -3.87 -10.07 1.06
C LEU A 75 -3.03 -10.42 2.29
N ALA A 76 -1.90 -11.11 2.09
CA ALA A 76 -0.96 -11.42 3.17
C ALA A 76 -0.41 -10.13 3.78
N PHE A 77 -0.06 -9.16 2.93
CA PHE A 77 0.41 -7.85 3.35
C PHE A 77 -0.63 -7.13 4.21
N ALA A 78 -1.84 -6.91 3.68
CA ALA A 78 -2.90 -6.18 4.37
C ALA A 78 -3.29 -6.81 5.71
N THR A 79 -3.42 -8.15 5.72
CA THR A 79 -3.86 -8.92 6.90
C THR A 79 -2.85 -8.87 8.04
N LEU A 80 -1.55 -8.93 7.72
CA LEU A 80 -0.50 -9.07 8.74
C LEU A 80 0.20 -7.75 9.06
N MET A 81 0.00 -6.67 8.30
CA MET A 81 0.70 -5.40 8.52
C MET A 81 0.49 -4.83 9.93
N LEU A 82 -0.76 -4.76 10.41
CA LEU A 82 -1.07 -4.29 11.76
C LEU A 82 -0.40 -5.18 12.83
N THR A 83 -0.50 -6.49 12.64
CA THR A 83 0.03 -7.50 13.57
C THR A 83 1.55 -7.47 13.64
N LEU A 84 2.24 -7.38 12.51
CA LEU A 84 3.70 -7.37 12.44
C LEU A 84 4.27 -6.01 12.89
N SER A 85 3.54 -4.92 12.68
CA SER A 85 3.87 -3.62 13.28
C SER A 85 3.80 -3.69 14.82
N ALA A 86 2.71 -4.23 15.38
CA ALA A 86 2.55 -4.42 16.82
C ALA A 86 3.55 -5.45 17.40
N LEU A 87 3.88 -6.50 16.63
CA LEU A 87 4.92 -7.46 17.00
C LEU A 87 6.29 -6.79 17.05
N GLY A 88 6.58 -5.86 16.14
CA GLY A 88 7.76 -5.00 16.17
C GLY A 88 7.82 -4.17 17.44
N ASP A 89 6.71 -3.54 17.83
CA ASP A 89 6.63 -2.79 19.09
C ASP A 89 6.92 -3.67 20.32
N ARG A 90 6.50 -4.94 20.30
CA ARG A 90 6.68 -5.89 21.41
C ARG A 90 8.07 -6.54 21.47
N LEU A 91 8.58 -7.05 20.35
CA LEU A 91 9.81 -7.85 20.28
C LEU A 91 11.06 -7.00 19.97
N GLY A 92 10.88 -5.83 19.38
CA GLY A 92 11.93 -4.98 18.84
C GLY A 92 11.66 -4.67 17.37
N ARG A 93 11.49 -3.39 17.04
CA ARG A 93 11.15 -2.92 15.69
C ARG A 93 12.22 -3.31 14.69
N ARG A 94 13.50 -3.22 15.06
CA ARG A 94 14.61 -3.53 14.17
C ARG A 94 14.70 -5.03 13.91
N ARG A 95 14.47 -5.86 14.93
CA ARG A 95 14.44 -7.33 14.79
C ARG A 95 13.36 -7.78 13.81
N VAL A 96 12.12 -7.29 13.98
CA VAL A 96 11.01 -7.68 13.10
C VAL A 96 11.21 -7.12 11.69
N PHE A 97 11.77 -5.92 11.56
CA PHE A 97 12.14 -5.34 10.27
C PHE A 97 13.17 -6.19 9.52
N LEU A 98 14.27 -6.59 10.17
CA LEU A 98 15.29 -7.46 9.58
C LEU A 98 14.75 -8.85 9.22
N TRP A 99 13.92 -9.43 10.09
CA TRP A 99 13.22 -10.67 9.77
C TRP A 99 12.33 -10.52 8.53
N GLY A 100 11.63 -9.39 8.40
CA GLY A 100 10.84 -9.06 7.22
C GLY A 100 11.67 -9.02 5.95
N ILE A 101 12.84 -8.38 5.98
CA ILE A 101 13.78 -8.32 4.84
C ILE A 101 14.26 -9.71 4.43
N VAL A 102 14.66 -10.54 5.40
CA VAL A 102 15.12 -11.91 5.14
C VAL A 102 13.98 -12.76 4.55
N LEU A 103 12.78 -12.71 5.15
CA LEU A 103 11.64 -13.46 4.65
C LEU A 103 11.25 -13.03 3.24
N PHE A 104 11.24 -11.72 2.98
CA PHE A 104 10.96 -11.16 1.66
C PHE A 104 11.98 -11.65 0.63
N ALA A 105 13.28 -11.62 0.95
CA ALA A 105 14.33 -12.07 0.04
C ALA A 105 14.23 -13.58 -0.27
N LEU A 106 13.99 -14.41 0.74
CA LEU A 106 13.81 -15.86 0.55
C LEU A 106 12.56 -16.18 -0.27
N ALA A 107 11.45 -15.49 -0.02
CA ALA A 107 10.23 -15.63 -0.80
C ALA A 107 10.40 -15.11 -2.24
N SER A 108 11.22 -14.09 -2.43
CA SER A 108 11.61 -13.60 -3.75
C SER A 108 12.43 -14.67 -4.51
N ILE A 109 13.39 -15.33 -3.85
CA ILE A 109 14.12 -16.46 -4.45
C ILE A 109 13.14 -17.58 -4.84
N ALA A 110 12.21 -17.93 -3.95
CA ALA A 110 11.19 -18.94 -4.25
C ALA A 110 10.30 -18.54 -5.45
N SER A 111 9.97 -17.26 -5.58
CA SER A 111 9.23 -16.73 -6.74
C SER A 111 10.06 -16.80 -8.02
N ALA A 112 11.35 -16.47 -7.96
CA ALA A 112 12.27 -16.53 -9.09
C ALA A 112 12.49 -17.98 -9.59
N LEU A 113 12.43 -18.96 -8.68
CA LEU A 113 12.58 -20.38 -8.96
C LEU A 113 11.26 -21.08 -9.28
N SER A 114 10.14 -20.35 -9.34
CA SER A 114 8.83 -20.95 -9.57
C SER A 114 8.68 -21.46 -11.00
N THR A 115 8.21 -22.69 -11.13
CA THR A 115 7.95 -23.36 -12.41
C THR A 115 6.46 -23.57 -12.68
N THR A 116 5.61 -23.26 -11.69
CA THR A 116 4.15 -23.34 -11.81
C THR A 116 3.50 -22.11 -11.19
N SER A 117 2.29 -21.78 -11.66
CA SER A 117 1.48 -20.67 -11.14
C SER A 117 1.23 -20.82 -9.63
N GLU A 118 0.94 -22.01 -9.14
CA GLU A 118 0.64 -22.28 -7.73
C GLU A 118 1.87 -22.03 -6.85
N MET A 119 3.04 -22.43 -7.32
CA MET A 119 4.31 -22.17 -6.63
C MET A 119 4.58 -20.67 -6.55
N LEU A 120 4.34 -19.93 -7.63
CA LEU A 120 4.48 -18.48 -7.64
C LEU A 120 3.48 -17.82 -6.68
N ILE A 121 2.20 -18.21 -6.71
CA ILE A 121 1.15 -17.69 -5.79
C ILE A 121 1.54 -17.90 -4.33
N ALA A 122 2.00 -19.11 -3.98
CA ALA A 122 2.43 -19.43 -2.62
C ALA A 122 3.64 -18.59 -2.18
N ALA A 123 4.65 -18.47 -3.05
CA ALA A 123 5.83 -17.64 -2.78
C ALA A 123 5.45 -16.16 -2.60
N ARG A 124 4.54 -15.65 -3.43
CA ARG A 124 4.00 -14.28 -3.33
C ARG A 124 3.25 -14.03 -2.02
N ALA A 125 2.46 -15.00 -1.55
CA ALA A 125 1.81 -14.91 -0.25
C ALA A 125 2.84 -14.74 0.87
N VAL A 126 3.89 -15.56 0.88
CA VAL A 126 4.98 -15.46 1.88
C VAL A 126 5.74 -14.13 1.74
N GLN A 127 5.94 -13.65 0.51
CA GLN A 127 6.61 -12.38 0.25
C GLN A 127 5.81 -11.18 0.80
N GLY A 128 4.47 -11.23 0.70
CA GLY A 128 3.57 -10.25 1.31
C GLY A 128 3.69 -10.19 2.84
N VAL A 129 3.98 -11.31 3.51
CA VAL A 129 4.28 -11.33 4.95
C VAL A 129 5.56 -10.55 5.26
N GLY A 130 6.60 -10.69 4.42
CA GLY A 130 7.83 -9.91 4.54
C GLY A 130 7.55 -8.40 4.37
N ALA A 131 6.77 -8.03 3.36
CA ALA A 131 6.39 -6.64 3.10
C ALA A 131 5.60 -6.01 4.27
N ALA A 132 4.70 -6.78 4.89
CA ALA A 132 3.95 -6.39 6.08
C ALA A 132 4.82 -5.99 7.28
N ALA A 133 5.98 -6.63 7.44
CA ALA A 133 6.95 -6.22 8.44
C ALA A 133 7.77 -5.00 7.97
N ILE A 134 8.22 -4.98 6.70
CA ILE A 134 9.14 -3.96 6.18
C ILE A 134 8.49 -2.57 6.15
N MET A 135 7.35 -2.42 5.48
CA MET A 135 6.80 -1.10 5.14
C MET A 135 6.46 -0.24 6.37
N PRO A 136 5.63 -0.68 7.33
CA PRO A 136 5.29 0.16 8.49
C PRO A 136 6.47 0.36 9.45
N LEU A 137 7.33 -0.64 9.63
CA LEU A 137 8.47 -0.53 10.54
C LEU A 137 9.58 0.36 9.98
N SER A 138 9.73 0.45 8.65
CA SER A 138 10.72 1.33 8.02
C SER A 138 10.54 2.79 8.44
N LEU A 139 9.33 3.33 8.30
CA LEU A 139 8.99 4.70 8.70
C LEU A 139 9.19 4.91 10.20
N THR A 140 8.75 3.93 10.99
CA THR A 140 8.81 4.01 12.45
C THR A 140 10.25 4.01 12.97
N LEU A 141 11.11 3.15 12.41
CA LEU A 141 12.54 3.10 12.72
C LEU A 141 13.24 4.37 12.26
N LEU A 142 12.92 4.87 11.06
CA LEU A 142 13.48 6.12 10.56
C LEU A 142 13.17 7.29 11.49
N ALA A 143 11.90 7.44 11.86
CA ALA A 143 11.45 8.50 12.75
C ALA A 143 12.17 8.45 14.11
N GLY A 144 12.47 7.25 14.62
CA GLY A 144 13.22 7.06 15.87
C GLY A 144 14.74 7.24 15.75
N ALA A 145 15.32 7.04 14.56
CA ALA A 145 16.76 7.10 14.33
C ALA A 145 17.29 8.52 14.06
N VAL A 146 16.41 9.47 13.72
CA VAL A 146 16.80 10.85 13.38
C VAL A 146 16.39 11.86 14.46
N PRO A 147 17.16 12.94 14.67
CA PRO A 147 16.78 14.03 15.58
C PRO A 147 15.45 14.68 15.18
N LEU A 148 14.67 15.14 16.15
CA LEU A 148 13.36 15.79 15.91
C LEU A 148 13.42 16.90 14.85
N ALA A 149 14.45 17.76 14.90
CA ALA A 149 14.65 18.85 13.94
C ALA A 149 14.85 18.39 12.48
N LYS A 150 15.27 17.15 12.26
CA LYS A 150 15.50 16.57 10.92
C LYS A 150 14.45 15.53 10.52
N ARG A 151 13.50 15.22 11.40
CA ARG A 151 12.50 14.15 11.20
C ARG A 151 11.60 14.43 9.99
N ALA A 152 11.11 15.65 9.82
CA ALA A 152 10.28 16.02 8.68
C ALA A 152 11.04 15.83 7.34
N LEU A 153 12.30 16.26 7.27
CA LEU A 153 13.16 16.07 6.10
C LEU A 153 13.38 14.58 5.80
N ALA A 154 13.70 13.78 6.82
CA ALA A 154 13.93 12.35 6.65
C ALA A 154 12.68 11.61 6.16
N ILE A 155 11.51 11.90 6.75
CA ILE A 155 10.22 11.34 6.32
C ILE A 155 9.89 11.79 4.89
N GLY A 156 10.17 13.05 4.55
CA GLY A 156 10.00 13.56 3.19
C GLY A 156 10.84 12.81 2.16
N ILE A 157 12.12 12.57 2.44
CA ILE A 157 13.01 11.79 1.56
C ILE A 157 12.56 10.34 1.47
N TRP A 158 12.20 9.71 2.59
CA TRP A 158 11.66 8.35 2.62
C TRP A 158 10.38 8.22 1.79
N GLY A 159 9.46 9.18 1.90
CA GLY A 159 8.25 9.25 1.09
C GLY A 159 8.55 9.46 -0.40
N GLY A 160 9.57 10.28 -0.72
CA GLY A 160 10.06 10.44 -2.09
C GLY A 160 10.64 9.15 -2.68
N VAL A 161 11.43 8.41 -1.90
CA VAL A 161 11.97 7.10 -2.29
C VAL A 161 10.85 6.06 -2.48
N SER A 162 9.84 6.06 -1.62
CA SER A 162 8.63 5.27 -1.82
C SER A 162 7.95 5.61 -3.15
N GLY A 163 7.74 6.90 -3.42
CA GLY A 163 7.13 7.38 -4.65
C GLY A 163 7.93 7.02 -5.90
N LEU A 164 9.27 7.03 -5.81
CA LEU A 164 10.16 6.56 -6.87
C LEU A 164 9.93 5.08 -7.20
N GLY A 165 9.73 4.24 -6.18
CA GLY A 165 9.37 2.82 -6.39
C GLY A 165 8.06 2.69 -7.16
N ILE A 166 7.10 3.57 -6.88
CA ILE A 166 5.82 3.60 -7.60
C ILE A 166 5.97 4.02 -9.05
N ALA A 167 6.70 5.12 -9.28
CA ALA A 167 6.89 5.69 -10.60
C ALA A 167 7.71 4.78 -11.51
N LEU A 168 8.82 4.26 -10.98
CA LEU A 168 9.79 3.50 -11.76
C LEU A 168 9.43 2.02 -11.86
N GLY A 169 8.51 1.51 -11.04
CA GLY A 169 8.09 0.11 -11.04
C GLY A 169 7.78 -0.44 -12.44
N PRO A 170 6.83 0.14 -13.19
CA PRO A 170 6.51 -0.36 -14.52
C PRO A 170 7.67 -0.30 -15.51
N VAL A 171 8.52 0.73 -15.44
CA VAL A 171 9.65 0.94 -16.37
C VAL A 171 10.79 -0.03 -16.08
N ILE A 172 11.21 -0.12 -14.81
CA ILE A 172 12.26 -1.05 -14.38
C ILE A 172 11.78 -2.48 -14.64
N GLY A 173 10.53 -2.78 -14.30
CA GLY A 173 9.98 -4.09 -14.51
C GLY A 173 9.86 -4.46 -15.97
N GLY A 174 9.36 -3.54 -16.78
CA GLY A 174 9.33 -3.69 -18.22
C GLY A 174 10.73 -3.94 -18.80
N ALA A 175 11.74 -3.16 -18.40
CA ALA A 175 13.13 -3.32 -18.87
C ALA A 175 13.73 -4.68 -18.48
N VAL A 176 13.52 -5.12 -17.23
CA VAL A 176 14.06 -6.38 -16.72
C VAL A 176 13.39 -7.58 -17.40
N VAL A 177 12.07 -7.52 -17.60
CA VAL A 177 11.31 -8.57 -18.27
C VAL A 177 11.66 -8.66 -19.75
N ASP A 178 11.77 -7.52 -20.45
CA ASP A 178 12.04 -7.44 -21.89
C ASP A 178 13.50 -7.79 -22.21
N GLY A 179 14.45 -7.40 -21.35
CA GLY A 179 15.88 -7.58 -21.60
C GLY A 179 16.52 -8.84 -21.01
N VAL A 180 15.91 -9.46 -19.99
CA VAL A 180 16.50 -10.61 -19.28
C VAL A 180 15.51 -11.75 -19.17
N SER A 181 14.57 -11.66 -18.22
CA SER A 181 13.50 -12.62 -17.99
C SER A 181 12.56 -12.10 -16.91
N TRP A 182 11.35 -12.65 -16.80
CA TRP A 182 10.43 -12.28 -15.72
C TRP A 182 10.93 -12.73 -14.35
N GLN A 183 11.73 -13.81 -14.25
CA GLN A 183 12.30 -14.26 -12.99
C GLN A 183 13.32 -13.24 -12.43
N ALA A 184 13.98 -12.47 -13.29
CA ALA A 184 14.96 -11.47 -12.89
C ALA A 184 14.34 -10.34 -12.03
N VAL A 185 13.04 -10.09 -12.18
CA VAL A 185 12.24 -9.20 -11.31
C VAL A 185 12.37 -9.58 -9.84
N PHE A 186 12.44 -10.87 -9.54
CA PHE A 186 12.56 -11.36 -8.17
C PHE A 186 14.01 -11.50 -7.73
N TRP A 187 14.91 -11.83 -8.66
CA TRP A 187 16.34 -11.89 -8.34
C TRP A 187 16.91 -10.54 -7.92
N ILE A 188 16.39 -9.42 -8.43
CA ILE A 188 16.86 -8.07 -8.07
C ILE A 188 16.71 -7.77 -6.57
N ASN A 189 15.72 -8.38 -5.90
CA ASN A 189 15.46 -8.16 -4.48
C ASN A 189 16.56 -8.77 -3.58
N VAL A 190 17.22 -9.83 -4.04
CA VAL A 190 18.25 -10.56 -3.27
C VAL A 190 19.50 -9.72 -2.98
N PRO A 191 20.19 -9.12 -3.98
CA PRO A 191 21.33 -8.26 -3.70
C PRO A 191 20.92 -7.00 -2.93
N VAL A 192 19.72 -6.47 -3.17
CA VAL A 192 19.19 -5.31 -2.42
C VAL A 192 19.03 -5.66 -0.94
N ALA A 193 18.45 -6.82 -0.62
CA ALA A 193 18.33 -7.31 0.74
C ALA A 193 19.70 -7.57 1.40
N ALA A 194 20.64 -8.15 0.65
CA ALA A 194 22.01 -8.41 1.12
C ALA A 194 22.75 -7.12 1.52
N VAL A 195 22.50 -6.00 0.85
CA VAL A 195 23.03 -4.67 1.23
C VAL A 195 22.23 -4.05 2.36
N ALA A 196 20.90 -4.17 2.33
CA ALA A 196 20.03 -3.50 3.28
C ALA A 196 20.12 -4.07 4.70
N ILE A 197 20.37 -5.37 4.87
CA ILE A 197 20.50 -6.01 6.17
C ILE A 197 21.67 -5.44 6.99
N PRO A 198 22.93 -5.43 6.49
CA PRO A 198 24.06 -4.79 7.18
C PRO A 198 23.81 -3.30 7.44
N LEU A 199 23.22 -2.60 6.48
CA LEU A 199 22.91 -1.18 6.60
C LEU A 199 21.92 -0.91 7.74
N ALA A 200 20.84 -1.68 7.83
CA ALA A 200 19.86 -1.59 8.91
C ALA A 200 20.44 -1.99 10.27
N LEU A 201 21.31 -3.01 10.32
CA LEU A 201 22.02 -3.41 11.55
C LEU A 201 22.95 -2.30 12.07
N TYR A 202 23.63 -1.61 11.18
CA TYR A 202 24.59 -0.56 11.52
C TYR A 202 23.90 0.78 11.86
N ALA A 203 22.88 1.16 11.09
CA ALA A 203 22.33 2.52 11.08
C ALA A 203 21.07 2.68 11.94
N LEU A 204 20.30 1.61 12.16
CA LEU A 204 19.06 1.67 12.93
C LEU A 204 19.31 1.11 14.33
N GLY A 205 18.90 1.85 15.35
CA GLY A 205 18.90 1.38 16.73
C GLY A 205 17.74 0.44 17.02
N GLU A 206 17.89 -0.45 17.99
CA GLU A 206 16.74 -1.21 18.49
C GLU A 206 15.81 -0.28 19.28
N SER A 207 14.52 -0.35 19.00
CA SER A 207 13.48 0.39 19.73
C SER A 207 12.25 -0.49 19.92
N LYS A 208 11.57 -0.29 21.05
CA LYS A 208 10.36 -1.02 21.42
C LYS A 208 9.25 -0.02 21.69
N GLY A 209 8.02 -0.40 21.33
CA GLY A 209 6.81 0.35 21.64
C GLY A 209 6.15 -0.16 22.92
N LYS A 210 4.86 0.17 23.08
CA LYS A 210 4.06 -0.37 24.20
C LYS A 210 3.89 -1.87 24.00
N ARG A 211 4.16 -2.65 25.05
CA ARG A 211 4.01 -4.10 25.03
C ARG A 211 2.53 -4.46 25.19
N GLN A 212 1.80 -4.56 24.08
CA GLN A 212 0.42 -5.03 24.05
C GLN A 212 0.36 -6.50 23.61
N SER A 213 -0.65 -7.24 24.09
CA SER A 213 -0.93 -8.57 23.55
C SER A 213 -1.51 -8.43 22.14
N LEU A 214 -1.17 -9.38 21.28
CA LEU A 214 -1.76 -9.49 19.95
C LEU A 214 -3.13 -10.15 20.07
N ASP A 215 -4.00 -9.93 19.07
CA ASP A 215 -5.26 -10.66 18.92
C ASP A 215 -5.22 -11.56 17.66
N PRO A 216 -4.60 -12.76 17.74
CA PRO A 216 -4.50 -13.67 16.60
C PRO A 216 -5.86 -14.06 16.03
N LEU A 217 -6.90 -14.15 16.88
CA LEU A 217 -8.25 -14.48 16.43
C LEU A 217 -8.82 -13.34 15.58
N GLY A 218 -8.65 -12.08 16.00
CA GLY A 218 -9.02 -10.92 15.18
C GLY A 218 -8.34 -10.92 13.82
N VAL A 219 -7.03 -11.25 13.78
CA VAL A 219 -6.26 -11.37 12.53
C VAL A 219 -6.80 -12.46 11.62
N VAL A 220 -7.10 -13.64 12.16
CA VAL A 220 -7.65 -14.76 11.38
C VAL A 220 -9.04 -14.41 10.84
N LEU A 221 -9.91 -13.79 11.66
CA LEU A 221 -11.24 -13.38 11.22
C LEU A 221 -11.18 -12.34 10.09
N ALA A 222 -10.37 -11.29 10.25
CA ALA A 222 -10.19 -10.26 9.23
C ALA A 222 -9.55 -10.84 7.95
N GLY A 223 -8.48 -11.62 8.09
CA GLY A 223 -7.77 -12.23 6.97
C GLY A 223 -8.67 -13.19 6.19
N ALA A 224 -9.38 -14.08 6.88
CA ALA A 224 -10.31 -15.01 6.25
C ALA A 224 -11.49 -14.30 5.59
N ALA A 225 -12.01 -13.22 6.19
CA ALA A 225 -13.08 -12.43 5.59
C ALA A 225 -12.65 -11.80 4.26
N VAL A 226 -11.49 -11.13 4.23
CA VAL A 226 -10.99 -10.49 3.00
C VAL A 226 -10.59 -11.55 1.98
N PHE A 227 -9.93 -12.63 2.40
CA PHE A 227 -9.55 -13.73 1.51
C PHE A 227 -10.76 -14.36 0.83
N LEU A 228 -11.80 -14.74 1.58
CA LEU A 228 -13.01 -15.34 1.01
C LEU A 228 -13.80 -14.36 0.14
N GLY A 229 -13.81 -13.07 0.50
CA GLY A 229 -14.42 -12.03 -0.32
C GLY A 229 -13.74 -11.90 -1.68
N VAL A 230 -12.40 -11.79 -1.70
CA VAL A 230 -11.62 -11.76 -2.95
C VAL A 230 -11.76 -13.08 -3.70
N TRP A 231 -11.66 -14.21 -3.01
CA TRP A 231 -11.76 -15.54 -3.62
C TRP A 231 -13.10 -15.73 -4.34
N GLY A 232 -14.21 -15.36 -3.68
CA GLY A 232 -15.55 -15.46 -4.26
C GLY A 232 -15.73 -14.55 -5.49
N ILE A 233 -15.15 -13.35 -5.48
CA ILE A 233 -15.18 -12.45 -6.65
C ILE A 233 -14.36 -13.02 -7.80
N VAL A 234 -13.15 -13.52 -7.53
CA VAL A 234 -12.24 -14.06 -8.56
C VAL A 234 -12.85 -15.29 -9.25
N HIS A 235 -13.47 -16.20 -8.48
CA HIS A 235 -14.05 -17.44 -9.01
C HIS A 235 -15.48 -17.26 -9.52
N GLY A 236 -16.10 -16.09 -9.33
CA GLY A 236 -17.51 -15.85 -9.66
C GLY A 236 -17.87 -16.12 -11.12
N ASN A 237 -16.98 -15.77 -12.06
CA ASN A 237 -17.22 -16.00 -13.49
C ASN A 237 -16.91 -17.44 -13.93
N ASP A 238 -15.93 -18.10 -13.31
CA ASP A 238 -15.51 -19.45 -13.69
C ASP A 238 -16.44 -20.52 -13.08
N ASP A 239 -16.75 -20.39 -11.79
CA ASP A 239 -17.59 -21.34 -11.04
C ASP A 239 -19.08 -20.99 -11.09
N GLY A 240 -19.41 -19.76 -11.51
CA GLY A 240 -20.76 -19.22 -11.56
C GLY A 240 -21.18 -18.49 -10.28
N TRP A 241 -21.72 -17.28 -10.43
CA TRP A 241 -22.13 -16.39 -9.34
C TRP A 241 -23.20 -16.95 -8.41
N THR A 242 -24.01 -17.90 -8.90
CA THR A 242 -25.08 -18.56 -8.13
C THR A 242 -24.67 -19.93 -7.59
N SER A 243 -23.42 -20.36 -7.81
CA SER A 243 -22.94 -21.63 -7.27
C SER A 243 -22.87 -21.59 -5.74
N ALA A 244 -23.09 -22.74 -5.11
CA ALA A 244 -23.01 -22.86 -3.66
C ALA A 244 -21.61 -22.50 -3.13
N THR A 245 -20.56 -22.75 -3.92
CA THR A 245 -19.18 -22.43 -3.56
C THR A 245 -18.93 -20.92 -3.51
N VAL A 246 -19.33 -20.18 -4.55
CA VAL A 246 -19.14 -18.72 -4.63
C VAL A 246 -20.02 -18.01 -3.60
N LEU A 247 -21.32 -18.35 -3.55
CA LEU A 247 -22.23 -17.77 -2.56
C LEU A 247 -21.82 -18.10 -1.13
N GLY A 248 -21.40 -19.35 -0.88
CA GLY A 248 -20.89 -19.79 0.42
C GLY A 248 -19.67 -18.99 0.85
N ALA A 249 -18.71 -18.76 -0.04
CA ALA A 249 -17.53 -17.94 0.25
C ALA A 249 -17.88 -16.47 0.52
N LEU A 250 -18.76 -15.85 -0.28
CA LEU A 250 -19.18 -14.46 -0.09
C LEU A 250 -19.99 -14.27 1.20
N VAL A 251 -20.92 -15.18 1.51
CA VAL A 251 -21.68 -15.16 2.77
C VAL A 251 -20.74 -15.36 3.96
N ALA A 252 -19.82 -16.33 3.88
CA ALA A 252 -18.82 -16.56 4.92
C ALA A 252 -17.92 -15.33 5.13
N ALA A 253 -17.53 -14.63 4.06
CA ALA A 253 -16.77 -13.38 4.15
C ALA A 253 -17.52 -12.31 4.96
N VAL A 254 -18.81 -12.11 4.69
CA VAL A 254 -19.66 -11.16 5.43
C VAL A 254 -19.82 -11.58 6.90
N VAL A 255 -20.07 -12.86 7.16
CA VAL A 255 -20.20 -13.39 8.52
C VAL A 255 -18.91 -13.25 9.32
N LEU A 256 -17.75 -13.56 8.71
CA LEU A 256 -16.45 -13.42 9.35
C LEU A 256 -16.08 -11.96 9.60
N LEU A 257 -16.44 -11.05 8.68
CA LEU A 257 -16.26 -9.62 8.88
C LEU A 257 -17.12 -9.11 10.05
N ALA A 258 -18.38 -9.56 10.14
CA ALA A 258 -19.25 -9.23 11.27
C ALA A 258 -18.69 -9.79 12.59
N ALA A 259 -18.20 -11.04 12.59
CA ALA A 259 -17.54 -11.65 13.74
C ALA A 259 -16.26 -10.90 14.15
N PHE A 260 -15.47 -10.43 13.18
CA PHE A 260 -14.31 -9.57 13.42
C PHE A 260 -14.71 -8.27 14.11
N VAL A 261 -15.73 -7.57 13.61
CA VAL A 261 -16.23 -6.34 14.24
C VAL A 261 -16.69 -6.59 15.68
N VAL A 262 -17.47 -7.65 15.91
CA VAL A 262 -17.92 -8.02 17.27
C VAL A 262 -16.75 -8.36 18.19
N ARG A 263 -15.71 -9.03 17.68
CA ARG A 263 -14.48 -9.34 18.42
C ARG A 263 -13.74 -8.08 18.81
N GLU A 264 -13.51 -7.18 17.85
CA GLU A 264 -12.79 -5.92 18.05
C GLU A 264 -13.51 -4.96 19.02
N LEU A 265 -14.85 -5.04 19.12
CA LEU A 265 -15.63 -4.30 20.12
C LEU A 265 -15.49 -4.86 21.55
N ARG A 266 -15.13 -6.13 21.71
CA ARG A 266 -15.12 -6.83 23.01
C ARG A 266 -13.71 -7.11 23.54
N THR A 267 -12.73 -7.22 22.65
CA THR A 267 -11.36 -7.56 23.02
C THR A 267 -10.67 -6.38 23.71
N PRO A 268 -9.88 -6.61 24.79
CA PRO A 268 -9.12 -5.54 25.42
C PRO A 268 -7.97 -4.99 24.56
N PHE A 269 -7.53 -5.77 23.56
CA PHE A 269 -6.39 -5.43 22.69
C PHE A 269 -6.75 -5.62 21.21
N PRO A 270 -7.60 -4.72 20.66
CA PRO A 270 -8.08 -4.79 19.28
C PRO A 270 -6.93 -4.64 18.29
N VAL A 271 -6.95 -5.43 17.20
CA VAL A 271 -6.03 -5.27 16.06
C VAL A 271 -6.28 -3.92 15.38
N MET A 272 -7.56 -3.55 15.27
CA MET A 272 -8.03 -2.32 14.65
C MET A 272 -8.98 -1.61 15.63
N PRO A 273 -8.47 -0.67 16.45
CA PRO A 273 -9.28 -0.02 17.48
C PRO A 273 -10.47 0.74 16.87
N LEU A 274 -11.66 0.13 16.92
CA LEU A 274 -12.87 0.66 16.29
C LEU A 274 -13.30 2.03 16.84
N ARG A 275 -12.81 2.41 18.03
CA ARG A 275 -12.98 3.76 18.57
C ARG A 275 -12.46 4.87 17.65
N LEU A 276 -11.44 4.59 16.82
CA LEU A 276 -10.89 5.57 15.87
C LEU A 276 -11.94 5.97 14.83
N PHE A 277 -12.82 5.04 14.43
CA PHE A 277 -13.91 5.27 13.49
C PHE A 277 -15.07 6.10 14.06
N ARG A 278 -15.04 6.44 15.35
CA ARG A 278 -15.96 7.45 15.92
C ARG A 278 -15.63 8.86 15.41
N SER A 279 -14.38 9.11 15.02
CA SER A 279 -14.03 10.34 14.29
C SER A 279 -14.57 10.26 12.87
N ARG A 280 -15.51 11.14 12.54
CA ARG A 280 -16.07 11.25 11.19
C ARG A 280 -14.98 11.48 10.15
N GLN A 281 -13.95 12.27 10.48
CA GLN A 281 -12.86 12.57 9.56
C GLN A 281 -11.99 11.33 9.28
N PHE A 282 -11.65 10.56 10.32
CA PHE A 282 -10.93 9.30 10.17
C PHE A 282 -11.73 8.28 9.34
N SER A 283 -13.02 8.11 9.62
CA SER A 283 -13.89 7.20 8.87
C SER A 283 -13.99 7.57 7.39
N LEU A 284 -14.19 8.85 7.07
CA LEU A 284 -14.25 9.31 5.68
C LEU A 284 -12.89 9.16 4.97
N ALA A 285 -11.76 9.45 5.63
CA ALA A 285 -10.43 9.27 5.04
C ALA A 285 -10.12 7.80 4.72
N ASN A 286 -10.66 6.87 5.51
CA ASN A 286 -10.56 5.44 5.25
C ASN A 286 -11.50 4.96 4.15
N VAL A 287 -12.73 5.48 4.06
CA VAL A 287 -13.62 5.22 2.92
C VAL A 287 -13.00 5.71 1.62
N ILE A 288 -12.42 6.93 1.62
CA ILE A 288 -11.66 7.46 0.48
C ILE A 288 -10.52 6.51 0.14
N GLY A 289 -9.65 6.18 1.11
CA GLY A 289 -8.50 5.31 0.88
C GLY A 289 -8.88 3.98 0.24
N LEU A 290 -9.90 3.31 0.76
CA LEU A 290 -10.42 2.03 0.26
C LEU A 290 -10.98 2.16 -1.16
N THR A 291 -11.90 3.09 -1.39
CA THR A 291 -12.66 3.18 -2.65
C THR A 291 -11.86 3.80 -3.80
N PHE A 292 -10.96 4.74 -3.52
CA PHE A 292 -10.04 5.26 -4.52
C PHE A 292 -9.03 4.18 -4.96
N THR A 293 -8.43 3.45 -4.02
CA THR A 293 -7.47 2.37 -4.39
C THR A 293 -8.15 1.23 -5.12
N LEU A 294 -9.39 0.87 -4.75
CA LEU A 294 -10.21 -0.10 -5.47
C LEU A 294 -10.38 0.28 -6.94
N GLY A 295 -10.85 1.49 -7.22
CA GLY A 295 -11.10 1.91 -8.60
C GLY A 295 -9.80 2.08 -9.40
N MET A 296 -8.80 2.73 -8.81
CA MET A 296 -7.57 3.09 -9.53
C MET A 296 -6.62 1.91 -9.71
N MET A 297 -6.42 1.05 -8.72
CA MET A 297 -5.45 -0.04 -8.82
C MET A 297 -5.97 -1.17 -9.72
N GLY A 298 -7.27 -1.45 -9.70
CA GLY A 298 -7.89 -2.35 -10.68
C GLY A 298 -7.79 -1.81 -12.10
N ALA A 299 -7.95 -0.49 -12.29
CA ALA A 299 -7.76 0.14 -13.60
C ALA A 299 -6.30 0.10 -14.07
N VAL A 300 -5.32 0.37 -13.20
CA VAL A 300 -3.89 0.23 -13.52
C VAL A 300 -3.57 -1.19 -13.97
N PHE A 301 -4.09 -2.20 -13.26
CA PHE A 301 -3.89 -3.61 -13.60
C PHE A 301 -4.36 -3.92 -15.03
N LEU A 302 -5.59 -3.54 -15.38
CA LEU A 302 -6.13 -3.79 -16.71
C LEU A 302 -5.46 -2.93 -17.78
N LEU A 303 -5.22 -1.64 -17.53
CA LEU A 303 -4.61 -0.74 -18.50
C LEU A 303 -3.15 -1.11 -18.82
N SER A 304 -2.40 -1.63 -17.85
CA SER A 304 -1.06 -2.17 -18.11
C SER A 304 -1.11 -3.31 -19.13
N GLN A 305 -2.07 -4.22 -18.99
CA GLN A 305 -2.25 -5.33 -19.93
C GLN A 305 -2.79 -4.86 -21.27
N TYR A 306 -3.70 -3.87 -21.31
CA TYR A 306 -4.20 -3.27 -22.54
C TYR A 306 -3.07 -2.73 -23.44
N LEU A 307 -2.11 -2.02 -22.85
CA LEU A 307 -0.95 -1.49 -23.60
C LEU A 307 -0.11 -2.59 -24.24
N GLN A 308 -0.02 -3.77 -23.62
CA GLN A 308 0.78 -4.89 -24.13
C GLN A 308 -0.02 -5.80 -25.07
N ILE A 309 -1.26 -6.15 -24.70
CA ILE A 309 -2.10 -7.12 -25.41
C ILE A 309 -2.78 -6.48 -26.62
N VAL A 310 -3.36 -5.28 -26.47
CA VAL A 310 -4.12 -4.61 -27.54
C VAL A 310 -3.23 -3.72 -28.37
N MET A 311 -2.44 -2.85 -27.73
CA MET A 311 -1.56 -1.91 -28.45
C MET A 311 -0.24 -2.54 -28.90
N GLY A 312 0.07 -3.77 -28.49
CA GLY A 312 1.23 -4.53 -28.95
C GLY A 312 2.59 -4.00 -28.48
N TYR A 313 2.61 -3.15 -27.45
CA TYR A 313 3.87 -2.64 -26.91
C TYR A 313 4.64 -3.70 -26.14
N SER A 314 5.98 -3.65 -26.20
CA SER A 314 6.81 -4.46 -25.31
C SER A 314 6.56 -4.12 -23.83
N PRO A 315 6.92 -5.00 -22.87
CA PRO A 315 6.81 -4.68 -21.44
C PRO A 315 7.51 -3.37 -21.05
N PHE A 316 8.69 -3.11 -21.61
CA PHE A 316 9.43 -1.87 -21.39
C PHE A 316 8.69 -0.66 -21.97
N GLU A 317 8.21 -0.77 -23.21
CA GLU A 317 7.46 0.26 -23.89
C GLU A 317 6.15 0.62 -23.18
N ALA A 318 5.42 -0.37 -22.69
CA ALA A 318 4.21 -0.20 -21.89
C ALA A 318 4.55 0.50 -20.56
N GLY A 319 5.61 0.04 -19.87
CA GLY A 319 6.12 0.68 -18.67
C GLY A 319 6.42 2.17 -18.86
N LEU A 320 7.15 2.51 -19.92
CA LEU A 320 7.48 3.91 -20.25
C LEU A 320 6.22 4.74 -20.53
N ARG A 321 5.23 4.16 -21.19
CA ARG A 321 3.95 4.81 -21.53
C ARG A 321 3.01 4.99 -20.34
N THR A 322 3.21 4.25 -19.24
CA THR A 322 2.46 4.46 -17.99
C THR A 322 3.07 5.55 -17.09
N LEU A 323 4.29 6.04 -17.37
CA LEU A 323 4.95 7.07 -16.55
C LEU A 323 4.14 8.34 -16.32
N PRO A 324 3.39 8.91 -17.31
CA PRO A 324 2.58 10.10 -17.04
C PRO A 324 1.57 9.90 -15.91
N TRP A 325 1.14 8.65 -15.69
CA TRP A 325 0.31 8.26 -14.54
C TRP A 325 1.16 8.00 -13.30
N THR A 326 2.13 7.10 -13.36
CA THR A 326 2.83 6.61 -12.14
C THR A 326 3.85 7.60 -11.57
N ALA A 327 4.44 8.47 -12.39
CA ALA A 327 5.42 9.46 -11.97
C ALA A 327 4.81 10.78 -11.49
N ALA A 328 3.63 11.15 -11.99
CA ALA A 328 2.99 12.41 -11.61
C ALA A 328 2.75 12.57 -10.09
N PRO A 329 2.38 11.54 -9.31
CA PRO A 329 2.28 11.64 -7.85
C PRO A 329 3.56 12.11 -7.17
N MET A 330 4.75 11.80 -7.70
CA MET A 330 6.01 12.24 -7.10
C MET A 330 6.17 13.76 -7.10
N VAL A 331 5.61 14.43 -8.11
CA VAL A 331 5.66 15.89 -8.23
C VAL A 331 4.46 16.51 -7.54
N VAL A 332 3.27 15.94 -7.76
CA VAL A 332 2.02 16.54 -7.32
C VAL A 332 1.74 16.33 -5.83
N ALA A 333 2.15 15.21 -5.22
CA ALA A 333 1.91 14.97 -3.79
C ALA A 333 2.66 15.94 -2.85
N PRO A 334 3.95 16.28 -3.07
CA PRO A 334 4.61 17.33 -2.30
C PRO A 334 3.93 18.69 -2.44
N ILE A 335 3.54 19.06 -3.67
CA ILE A 335 2.81 20.30 -3.95
C ILE A 335 1.47 20.31 -3.20
N ALA A 336 0.73 19.20 -3.22
CA ALA A 336 -0.52 19.05 -2.48
C ALA A 336 -0.29 19.24 -0.97
N GLY A 337 0.78 18.67 -0.41
CA GLY A 337 1.17 18.85 0.98
C GLY A 337 1.44 20.32 1.34
N LEU A 338 2.13 21.07 0.47
CA LEU A 338 2.39 22.50 0.65
C LEU A 338 1.13 23.37 0.51
N LEU A 339 0.18 22.95 -0.33
CA LEU A 339 -1.09 23.65 -0.55
C LEU A 339 -2.15 23.32 0.52
N ALA A 340 -2.04 22.19 1.23
CA ALA A 340 -3.02 21.74 2.21
C ALA A 340 -3.31 22.77 3.32
N PRO A 341 -2.31 23.47 3.88
CA PRO A 341 -2.55 24.55 4.86
C PRO A 341 -3.25 25.79 4.27
N ARG A 342 -3.23 25.99 2.95
CA ARG A 342 -3.87 27.16 2.31
C ARG A 342 -5.25 26.84 1.77
N LEU A 343 -5.37 25.78 0.98
CA LEU A 343 -6.60 25.38 0.28
C LEU A 343 -7.50 24.45 1.11
N GLY A 344 -6.95 23.85 2.17
CA GLY A 344 -7.64 22.84 2.97
C GLY A 344 -7.58 21.44 2.35
N VAL A 345 -7.54 20.43 3.21
CA VAL A 345 -7.44 19.00 2.83
C VAL A 345 -8.62 18.56 1.97
N ARG A 346 -9.85 18.98 2.32
CA ARG A 346 -11.07 18.64 1.57
C ARG A 346 -11.02 19.07 0.11
N THR A 347 -10.59 20.30 -0.17
CA THR A 347 -10.52 20.84 -1.53
C THR A 347 -9.57 20.03 -2.39
N LEU A 348 -8.39 19.70 -1.86
CA LEU A 348 -7.39 18.91 -2.58
C LEU A 348 -7.89 17.49 -2.86
N LEU A 349 -8.50 16.84 -1.86
CA LEU A 349 -9.08 15.50 -2.02
C LEU A 349 -10.17 15.48 -3.09
N VAL A 350 -11.14 16.39 -3.02
CA VAL A 350 -12.24 16.44 -4.00
C VAL A 350 -11.69 16.67 -5.41
N THR A 351 -10.80 17.66 -5.59
CA THR A 351 -10.17 17.93 -6.90
C THR A 351 -9.41 16.71 -7.41
N GLY A 352 -8.59 16.08 -6.56
CA GLY A 352 -7.80 14.92 -6.96
C GLY A 352 -8.66 13.72 -7.34
N LEU A 353 -9.71 13.45 -6.58
CA LEU A 353 -10.62 12.33 -6.84
C LEU A 353 -11.50 12.58 -8.07
N VAL A 354 -11.95 13.81 -8.30
CA VAL A 354 -12.69 14.19 -9.52
C VAL A 354 -11.80 14.03 -10.75
N LEU A 355 -10.55 14.50 -10.72
CA LEU A 355 -9.60 14.30 -11.82
C LEU A 355 -9.41 12.82 -12.16
N GLN A 356 -9.32 11.97 -11.14
CA GLN A 356 -9.18 10.52 -11.32
C GLN A 356 -10.46 9.88 -11.88
N GLY A 357 -11.62 10.21 -11.33
CA GLY A 357 -12.90 9.70 -11.86
C GLY A 357 -13.10 10.09 -13.33
N LEU A 358 -12.87 11.36 -13.67
CA LEU A 358 -12.92 11.84 -15.04
C LEU A 358 -11.87 11.18 -15.94
N SER A 359 -10.66 10.92 -15.42
CA SER A 359 -9.63 10.23 -16.19
C SER A 359 -10.05 8.81 -16.57
N LEU A 360 -10.69 8.06 -15.66
CA LEU A 360 -11.19 6.72 -15.93
C LEU A 360 -12.35 6.74 -16.93
N LEU A 361 -13.27 7.70 -16.81
CA LEU A 361 -14.36 7.90 -17.77
C LEU A 361 -13.83 8.27 -19.16
N TRP A 362 -12.82 9.15 -19.21
CA TRP A 362 -12.18 9.52 -20.47
C TRP A 362 -11.49 8.30 -21.08
N MET A 363 -10.67 7.56 -20.34
CA MET A 363 -10.06 6.31 -20.84
C MET A 363 -11.12 5.33 -21.32
N ALA A 364 -12.22 5.16 -20.58
CA ALA A 364 -13.34 4.29 -20.98
C ALA A 364 -13.93 4.69 -22.35
N SER A 365 -14.06 6.00 -22.60
CA SER A 365 -14.56 6.53 -23.88
C SER A 365 -13.57 6.39 -25.06
N LEU A 366 -12.28 6.22 -24.78
CA LEU A 366 -11.23 6.09 -25.79
C LEU A 366 -10.98 4.64 -26.21
N ILE A 367 -11.57 3.66 -25.53
CA ILE A 367 -11.40 2.24 -25.86
C ILE A 367 -12.25 1.91 -27.09
N VAL A 368 -11.71 2.25 -28.24
CA VAL A 368 -12.25 1.94 -29.57
C VAL A 368 -11.13 1.42 -30.47
N PRO A 369 -11.43 0.58 -31.48
CA PRO A 369 -10.44 0.15 -32.46
C PRO A 369 -9.72 1.35 -33.10
N GLY A 370 -8.38 1.35 -33.09
CA GLY A 370 -7.57 2.43 -33.66
C GLY A 370 -7.22 3.59 -32.69
N ALA A 371 -7.58 3.48 -31.41
CA ALA A 371 -7.14 4.44 -30.40
C ALA A 371 -5.60 4.53 -30.35
N THR A 372 -5.07 5.74 -30.31
CA THR A 372 -3.62 5.97 -30.24
C THR A 372 -3.19 6.29 -28.82
N TYR A 373 -1.99 5.87 -28.43
CA TYR A 373 -1.41 6.21 -27.13
C TYR A 373 -1.47 7.71 -26.82
N GLY A 374 -1.22 8.57 -27.81
CA GLY A 374 -1.25 10.03 -27.66
C GLY A 374 -2.59 10.55 -27.13
N SER A 375 -3.70 9.90 -27.47
CA SER A 375 -5.04 10.26 -26.96
C SER A 375 -5.23 9.93 -25.47
N MET A 376 -4.49 8.95 -24.94
CA MET A 376 -4.58 8.52 -23.53
C MET A 376 -3.70 9.33 -22.59
N VAL A 377 -2.66 9.99 -23.10
CA VAL A 377 -1.69 10.76 -22.30
C VAL A 377 -2.36 11.81 -21.40
N PRO A 378 -3.32 12.64 -21.88
CA PRO A 378 -4.01 13.60 -21.02
C PRO A 378 -4.73 12.91 -19.86
N ALA A 379 -5.38 11.76 -20.12
CA ALA A 379 -6.06 11.00 -19.09
C ALA A 379 -5.05 10.40 -18.08
N PHE A 380 -3.90 9.89 -18.52
CA PHE A 380 -2.83 9.43 -17.62
C PHE A 380 -2.28 10.55 -16.73
N VAL A 381 -2.06 11.75 -17.29
CA VAL A 381 -1.62 12.90 -16.51
C VAL A 381 -2.69 13.30 -15.48
N MET A 382 -3.97 13.33 -15.87
CA MET A 382 -5.08 13.60 -14.94
C MET A 382 -5.17 12.57 -13.82
N ALA A 383 -5.05 11.28 -14.16
CA ALA A 383 -5.04 10.16 -13.23
C ALA A 383 -3.91 10.30 -12.20
N GLY A 384 -2.68 10.52 -12.68
CA GLY A 384 -1.49 10.66 -11.83
C GLY A 384 -1.47 11.94 -11.00
N ALA A 385 -1.89 13.07 -11.57
CA ALA A 385 -2.02 14.32 -10.83
C ALA A 385 -3.09 14.19 -9.72
N GLY A 386 -4.24 13.61 -10.04
CA GLY A 386 -5.29 13.40 -9.06
C GLY A 386 -4.88 12.44 -7.94
N MET A 387 -4.11 11.40 -8.27
CA MET A 387 -3.52 10.47 -7.29
C MET A 387 -2.55 11.20 -6.35
N GLY A 388 -1.71 12.11 -6.86
CA GLY A 388 -0.85 12.97 -6.04
C GLY A 388 -1.63 13.92 -5.12
N LEU A 389 -2.70 14.54 -5.62
CA LEU A 389 -3.63 15.36 -4.84
C LEU A 389 -4.44 14.56 -3.81
N THR A 390 -4.44 13.23 -3.90
CA THR A 390 -5.17 12.35 -2.97
C THR A 390 -4.26 11.83 -1.86
N PHE A 391 -3.08 11.31 -2.19
CA PHE A 391 -2.21 10.63 -1.22
C PHE A 391 -1.83 11.48 -0.01
N ALA A 392 -1.19 12.63 -0.22
CA ALA A 392 -0.70 13.46 0.87
C ALA A 392 -1.84 14.08 1.70
N PRO A 393 -2.90 14.63 1.08
CA PRO A 393 -4.05 15.14 1.84
C PRO A 393 -4.81 14.05 2.59
N ASN A 394 -4.93 12.83 2.04
CA ASN A 394 -5.61 11.74 2.74
C ASN A 394 -4.81 11.29 3.98
N ALA A 395 -3.48 11.18 3.87
CA ALA A 395 -2.63 10.89 5.02
C ALA A 395 -2.77 11.95 6.12
N THR A 396 -2.86 13.23 5.73
CA THR A 396 -3.17 14.32 6.67
C THR A 396 -4.55 14.16 7.30
N ALA A 397 -5.57 13.80 6.52
CA ALA A 397 -6.93 13.59 7.01
C ALA A 397 -7.03 12.44 8.02
N VAL A 398 -6.28 11.36 7.82
CA VAL A 398 -6.23 10.20 8.72
C VAL A 398 -5.72 10.58 10.11
N LEU A 399 -4.76 11.51 10.18
CA LEU A 399 -4.12 11.91 11.43
C LEU A 399 -4.76 13.14 12.07
N ALA A 400 -5.69 13.80 11.38
CA ALA A 400 -6.39 14.96 11.90
C ALA A 400 -7.20 14.62 13.15
N ASP A 401 -7.05 15.44 14.19
CA ASP A 401 -7.70 15.30 15.50
C ASP A 401 -7.40 13.97 16.22
N MET A 402 -6.34 13.26 15.81
CA MET A 402 -5.88 12.05 16.48
C MET A 402 -4.83 12.38 17.55
N PRO A 403 -4.92 11.81 18.76
CA PRO A 403 -3.83 11.87 19.74
C PRO A 403 -2.54 11.27 19.16
N GLU A 404 -1.38 11.83 19.50
CA GLU A 404 -0.08 11.32 19.00
C GLU A 404 0.14 9.83 19.29
N ALA A 405 -0.38 9.34 20.42
CA ALA A 405 -0.32 7.93 20.78
C ALA A 405 -1.05 7.00 19.80
N ASP A 406 -2.01 7.52 19.04
CA ASP A 406 -2.83 6.76 18.07
C ASP A 406 -2.35 6.92 16.63
N HIS A 407 -1.44 7.86 16.34
CA HIS A 407 -0.99 8.16 14.96
C HIS A 407 -0.46 6.92 14.23
N GLY A 408 0.34 6.09 14.92
CA GLY A 408 0.85 4.84 14.34
C GLY A 408 -0.28 3.89 13.94
N THR A 409 -1.21 3.63 14.86
CA THR A 409 -2.35 2.73 14.62
C THR A 409 -3.30 3.27 13.55
N ALA A 410 -3.57 4.58 13.56
CA ALA A 410 -4.40 5.25 12.56
C ALA A 410 -3.80 5.14 11.15
N SER A 411 -2.50 5.42 11.01
CA SER A 411 -1.77 5.31 9.76
C SER A 411 -1.73 3.87 9.24
N SER A 412 -1.41 2.89 10.10
CA SER A 412 -1.40 1.48 9.74
C SER A 412 -2.80 0.98 9.36
N THR A 413 -3.85 1.41 10.07
CA THR A 413 -5.25 1.07 9.70
C THR A 413 -5.59 1.59 8.31
N ASN A 414 -5.21 2.83 8.00
CA ASN A 414 -5.44 3.40 6.68
C ASN A 414 -4.69 2.66 5.57
N ALA A 415 -3.41 2.34 5.80
CA ALA A 415 -2.64 1.56 4.85
C ALA A 415 -3.22 0.15 4.66
N THR A 416 -3.70 -0.52 5.73
CA THR A 416 -4.36 -1.84 5.61
C THR A 416 -5.61 -1.75 4.74
N LEU A 417 -6.48 -0.76 4.98
CA LEU A 417 -7.70 -0.58 4.19
C LEU A 417 -7.41 -0.23 2.73
N ARG A 418 -6.34 0.52 2.46
CA ARG A 418 -5.87 0.79 1.09
C ARG A 418 -5.41 -0.49 0.38
N GLU A 419 -4.66 -1.36 1.06
CA GLU A 419 -4.24 -2.64 0.47
C GLU A 419 -5.42 -3.59 0.25
N ILE A 420 -6.39 -3.62 1.17
CA ILE A 420 -7.67 -4.33 0.94
C ILE A 420 -8.36 -3.77 -0.32
N GLY A 421 -8.35 -2.44 -0.49
CA GLY A 421 -8.87 -1.77 -1.68
C GLY A 421 -8.15 -2.21 -2.95
N VAL A 422 -6.82 -2.30 -2.94
CA VAL A 422 -6.02 -2.82 -4.07
C VAL A 422 -6.49 -4.23 -4.47
N ALA A 423 -6.57 -5.15 -3.50
CA ALA A 423 -6.93 -6.55 -3.78
C ALA A 423 -8.38 -6.68 -4.30
N LEU A 424 -9.33 -6.02 -3.64
CA LEU A 424 -10.73 -5.97 -4.10
C LEU A 424 -10.87 -5.28 -5.45
N GLY A 425 -10.06 -4.26 -5.73
CA GLY A 425 -10.06 -3.53 -6.98
C GLY A 425 -9.64 -4.39 -8.16
N ILE A 426 -8.53 -5.10 -8.02
CA ILE A 426 -8.05 -6.07 -9.02
C ILE A 426 -9.12 -7.14 -9.25
N ALA A 427 -9.66 -7.72 -8.18
CA ALA A 427 -10.68 -8.77 -8.28
C ALA A 427 -11.97 -8.28 -8.93
N LEU A 428 -12.54 -7.15 -8.46
CA LEU A 428 -13.83 -6.65 -8.94
C LEU A 428 -13.75 -6.17 -10.39
N LEU A 429 -12.74 -5.36 -10.74
CA LEU A 429 -12.63 -4.84 -12.11
C LEU A 429 -12.33 -5.97 -13.10
N THR A 430 -11.54 -6.97 -12.71
CA THR A 430 -11.32 -8.16 -13.54
C THR A 430 -12.57 -9.02 -13.65
N ALA A 431 -13.34 -9.16 -12.57
CA ALA A 431 -14.62 -9.87 -12.61
C ALA A 431 -15.62 -9.19 -13.56
N VAL A 432 -15.68 -7.86 -13.57
CA VAL A 432 -16.50 -7.08 -14.52
C VAL A 432 -15.99 -7.24 -15.95
N PHE A 433 -14.66 -7.17 -16.15
CA PHE A 433 -14.03 -7.40 -17.45
C PHE A 433 -14.40 -8.78 -18.01
N LEU A 434 -14.19 -9.85 -17.23
CA LEU A 434 -14.52 -11.21 -17.64
C LEU A 434 -16.03 -11.40 -17.86
N GLY A 435 -16.86 -10.83 -16.97
CA GLY A 435 -18.32 -10.88 -17.10
C GLY A 435 -18.87 -10.15 -18.32
N ALA A 436 -18.14 -9.17 -18.84
CA ALA A 436 -18.42 -8.49 -20.10
C ALA A 436 -17.93 -9.28 -21.35
N GLY A 437 -17.47 -10.52 -21.18
CA GLY A 437 -16.92 -11.35 -22.27
C GLY A 437 -15.43 -11.13 -22.52
N GLY A 438 -14.73 -10.49 -21.58
CA GLY A 438 -13.32 -10.16 -21.70
C GLY A 438 -12.43 -11.38 -21.89
N SER A 439 -11.48 -11.29 -22.81
CA SER A 439 -10.42 -12.29 -22.98
C SER A 439 -9.08 -11.63 -23.20
N LEU A 440 -7.99 -12.37 -22.97
CA LEU A 440 -6.61 -11.90 -23.19
C LEU A 440 -6.23 -11.93 -24.68
N THR A 441 -7.13 -11.44 -25.54
CA THR A 441 -6.95 -11.28 -26.98
C THR A 441 -7.21 -9.82 -27.37
N PRO A 442 -6.56 -9.28 -28.40
CA PRO A 442 -6.73 -7.86 -28.76
C PRO A 442 -8.20 -7.45 -28.95
N THR A 443 -9.01 -8.28 -29.60
CA THR A 443 -10.43 -8.02 -29.86
C THR A 443 -11.28 -8.20 -28.60
N GLY A 444 -11.11 -9.31 -27.88
CA GLY A 444 -11.89 -9.57 -26.67
C GLY A 444 -11.54 -8.67 -25.48
N TYR A 445 -10.42 -7.96 -25.53
CA TYR A 445 -10.01 -7.05 -24.45
C TYR A 445 -10.67 -5.67 -24.56
N ILE A 446 -10.81 -5.13 -25.77
CA ILE A 446 -11.34 -3.76 -26.01
C ILE A 446 -12.77 -3.65 -25.47
N ASP A 447 -13.66 -4.55 -25.90
CA ASP A 447 -15.10 -4.44 -25.60
C ASP A 447 -15.41 -4.58 -24.10
N ALA A 448 -14.57 -5.33 -23.37
CA ALA A 448 -14.74 -5.62 -21.96
C ALA A 448 -14.03 -4.64 -21.01
N LEU A 449 -13.06 -3.86 -21.51
CA LEU A 449 -12.29 -2.94 -20.66
C LEU A 449 -13.11 -1.72 -20.22
N ALA A 450 -13.93 -1.15 -21.10
CA ALA A 450 -14.71 0.04 -20.78
C ALA A 450 -15.69 -0.17 -19.59
N PRO A 451 -16.49 -1.25 -19.53
CA PRO A 451 -17.31 -1.57 -18.35
C PRO A 451 -16.52 -1.62 -17.04
N ALA A 452 -15.33 -2.23 -17.04
CA ALA A 452 -14.48 -2.30 -15.87
C ALA A 452 -13.99 -0.90 -15.43
N LEU A 453 -13.61 -0.04 -16.39
CA LEU A 453 -13.22 1.33 -16.09
C LEU A 453 -14.39 2.18 -15.57
N TYR A 454 -15.62 1.97 -16.06
CA TYR A 454 -16.82 2.62 -15.51
C TYR A 454 -17.07 2.22 -14.05
N VAL A 455 -16.91 0.94 -13.71
CA VAL A 455 -17.00 0.47 -12.31
C VAL A 455 -15.89 1.09 -11.45
N GLY A 456 -14.67 1.17 -11.98
CA GLY A 456 -13.56 1.88 -11.34
C GLY A 456 -13.89 3.35 -11.07
N ALA A 457 -14.43 4.05 -12.07
CA ALA A 457 -14.88 5.44 -11.94
C ALA A 457 -16.01 5.59 -10.90
N GLY A 458 -16.95 4.64 -10.86
CA GLY A 458 -18.00 4.57 -9.84
C GLY A 458 -17.44 4.43 -8.42
N SER A 459 -16.42 3.59 -8.23
CA SER A 459 -15.73 3.47 -6.95
C SER A 459 -15.03 4.78 -6.56
N VAL A 460 -14.34 5.44 -7.50
CA VAL A 460 -13.74 6.75 -7.24
C VAL A 460 -14.81 7.82 -6.96
N ALA A 461 -16.00 7.74 -7.56
CA ALA A 461 -17.10 8.64 -7.25
C ALA A 461 -17.58 8.51 -5.79
N VAL A 462 -17.57 7.30 -5.22
CA VAL A 462 -17.83 7.11 -3.78
C VAL A 462 -16.77 7.84 -2.94
N ALA A 463 -15.50 7.78 -3.35
CA ALA A 463 -14.44 8.55 -2.70
C ALA A 463 -14.69 10.07 -2.82
N VAL A 464 -15.13 10.57 -3.99
CA VAL A 464 -15.48 11.99 -4.17
C VAL A 464 -16.58 12.41 -3.20
N VAL A 465 -17.65 11.62 -3.08
CA VAL A 465 -18.74 11.87 -2.13
C VAL A 465 -18.21 11.87 -0.69
N ALA A 466 -17.41 10.88 -0.32
CA ALA A 466 -16.80 10.81 1.01
C ALA A 466 -15.91 12.04 1.32
N ALA A 467 -15.11 12.49 0.35
CA ALA A 467 -14.31 13.70 0.46
C ALA A 467 -15.18 14.97 0.58
N ALA A 468 -16.26 15.07 -0.19
CA ALA A 468 -17.20 16.18 -0.10
C ALA A 468 -17.93 16.23 1.25
N LEU A 469 -18.14 15.09 1.91
CA LEU A 469 -18.76 15.00 3.22
C LEU A 469 -17.79 15.24 4.39
N MET A 470 -16.49 15.47 4.12
CA MET A 470 -15.52 15.77 5.16
C MET A 470 -15.83 17.11 5.84
N PRO A 471 -15.64 17.19 7.17
CA PRO A 471 -15.75 18.45 7.89
C PRO A 471 -14.82 19.50 7.26
N GLY A 472 -15.36 20.70 6.99
CA GLY A 472 -14.54 21.85 6.60
C GLY A 472 -13.70 22.34 7.79
N ARG A 473 -12.71 23.21 7.53
CA ARG A 473 -11.95 23.88 8.60
C ARG A 473 -12.92 24.49 9.62
N SER A 474 -12.75 24.13 10.89
CA SER A 474 -13.47 24.80 11.98
C SER A 474 -13.05 26.27 12.00
N LYS A 475 -14.03 27.19 11.98
CA LYS A 475 -13.83 28.65 11.88
C LYS A 475 -12.93 29.24 12.99
N ALA A 476 -12.65 28.48 14.05
CA ALA A 476 -11.80 28.89 15.16
C ALA A 476 -10.33 29.14 14.79
N VAL A 477 -9.78 28.47 13.77
CA VAL A 477 -8.35 28.63 13.36
C VAL A 477 -8.14 29.87 12.49
N LEU A 478 -9.19 30.37 11.83
CA LEU A 478 -9.15 31.63 11.07
C LEU A 478 -9.18 32.87 11.97
N ALA A 479 -9.49 32.71 13.27
CA ALA A 479 -9.47 33.80 14.24
C ALA A 479 -8.12 33.93 14.96
N SER A 480 -7.19 33.00 14.74
CA SER A 480 -5.84 32.98 15.36
C SER A 480 -4.70 33.07 14.33
N MET A 481 -5.02 33.26 13.05
CA MET A 481 -4.11 33.67 11.97
C MET A 481 -4.43 35.11 11.62
#